data_AF-A0A1U7TE87-F1
#
_entry.id   AF-A0A1U7TE87-F1
#
_cell.length_a   1.000
_cell.length_b   1.000
_cell.length_c   1.000
_cell.angle_alpha   90.00
_cell.angle_beta   90.00
_cell.angle_gamma   90.00
#
_symmetry.space_group_name_H-M   'P 1'
#
loop_
_entity.id
_entity.type
_entity.pdbx_description
1 polymer ?
#
loop_
_entity_poly.entity_id
_entity_poly.type
_entity_poly.pdbx_seq_one_letter_code
_entity_poly.pdbx_strand_id
1 'polypeptide(L)'
;MSSVYTGPFSRNCNFRALTRLFRSFVPVQLMTVVLETHQMTIATRQEVLGLYRSIFRLARKWQAVSGQMEDTIKEKQYILNEARTLFQKNKNLTDTDLIKQCIDECTARIEIGLHYQIPYPRPIHLPPMGLTSIRGRGLRSQEKLRKLSKPVYLRSHDDVS
;
A
#
# COMPACT_ATOMS: atom_id res chain seq x y z
N MET A 1 33.98 12.05 33.31
CA MET A 1 34.26 12.95 32.17
C MET A 1 33.52 12.36 30.97
N SER A 2 32.24 12.68 30.78
CA SER A 2 31.70 13.84 30.02
C SER A 2 31.99 13.70 28.51
N SER A 3 31.06 13.76 27.56
CA SER A 3 29.65 14.15 27.54
C SER A 3 28.91 13.46 26.39
N VAL A 4 27.58 13.37 26.54
CA VAL A 4 26.62 13.21 25.44
C VAL A 4 26.61 14.50 24.62
N TYR A 5 26.63 14.43 23.28
CA TYR A 5 25.90 15.43 22.47
C TYR A 5 25.60 14.95 21.04
N THR A 6 24.31 14.92 20.74
CA THR A 6 23.68 14.82 19.42
C THR A 6 23.89 16.11 18.63
N GLY A 7 24.36 16.03 17.39
CA GLY A 7 24.48 17.20 16.50
C GLY A 7 23.89 16.94 15.11
N PRO A 8 23.37 17.98 14.41
CA PRO A 8 22.18 17.88 13.57
C PRO A 8 22.48 17.85 12.07
N PHE A 9 21.71 17.06 11.31
CA PHE A 9 21.66 17.15 9.85
C PHE A 9 20.74 18.32 9.45
N SER A 10 21.30 19.53 9.46
CA SER A 10 20.68 20.75 8.95
C SER A 10 20.91 20.85 7.43
N ARG A 11 19.83 20.74 6.65
CA ARG A 11 19.76 21.35 5.31
C ARG A 11 18.58 22.30 5.27
N ASN A 12 18.93 23.57 5.31
CA ASN A 12 18.12 24.77 5.13
C ASN A 12 16.93 24.59 4.16
N CYS A 13 15.72 24.63 4.71
CA CYS A 13 14.59 25.25 4.04
C CYS A 13 14.10 26.40 4.94
N ASN A 14 14.40 27.63 4.53
CA ASN A 14 14.06 28.84 5.25
C ASN A 14 12.56 29.15 5.12
N PHE A 15 11.71 28.43 5.87
CA PHE A 15 10.26 28.67 5.89
C PHE A 15 9.84 29.84 6.81
N ARG A 16 10.77 30.42 7.58
CA ARG A 16 10.51 31.56 8.47
C ARG A 16 10.64 32.95 7.82
N ALA A 17 11.11 33.02 6.57
CA ALA A 17 11.21 34.29 5.84
C ALA A 17 9.94 34.65 5.06
N LEU A 18 9.06 33.68 4.76
CA LEU A 18 7.85 33.91 3.96
C LEU A 18 6.62 34.33 4.78
N THR A 19 6.66 34.21 6.11
CA THR A 19 5.53 34.55 6.99
C THR A 19 5.53 35.99 7.51
N ARG A 20 6.43 36.87 7.01
CA ARG A 20 6.47 38.29 7.42
C ARG A 20 5.82 39.29 6.46
N LEU A 21 5.22 38.84 5.35
CA LEU A 21 4.68 39.76 4.32
C LEU A 21 3.17 39.66 4.05
N PHE A 22 2.43 38.84 4.79
CA PHE A 22 0.96 38.85 4.71
C PHE A 22 0.37 39.08 6.10
N ARG A 23 0.54 40.33 6.54
CA ARG A 23 -0.07 40.89 7.74
C ARG A 23 -1.21 41.84 7.35
N SER A 24 -2.05 41.41 6.41
CA SER A 24 -3.34 42.03 6.14
C SER A 24 -4.18 41.08 5.29
N PHE A 25 -5.39 40.80 5.77
CA PHE A 25 -6.48 40.11 5.10
C PHE A 25 -6.45 38.55 5.02
N VAL A 26 -7.52 37.97 5.62
CA VAL A 26 -8.14 36.62 5.46
C VAL A 26 -7.49 35.38 6.15
N PRO A 27 -8.27 34.35 6.53
CA PRO A 27 -8.31 33.77 7.87
C PRO A 27 -7.29 32.63 8.06
N VAL A 28 -6.66 32.61 9.23
CA VAL A 28 -5.59 31.69 9.63
C VAL A 28 -6.01 30.20 9.56
N GLN A 29 -7.32 29.91 9.57
CA GLN A 29 -7.85 28.53 9.44
C GLN A 29 -7.60 27.88 8.06
N LEU A 30 -7.55 28.65 6.96
CA LEU A 30 -7.41 28.09 5.62
C LEU A 30 -5.94 27.73 5.32
N MET A 31 -5.00 28.52 5.82
CA MET A 31 -3.57 28.29 5.63
C MET A 31 -3.06 27.10 6.43
N THR A 32 -3.62 26.80 7.61
CA THR A 32 -3.26 25.61 8.38
C THR A 32 -3.71 24.33 7.68
N VAL A 33 -4.93 24.29 7.13
CA VAL A 33 -5.44 23.12 6.38
C VAL A 33 -4.63 22.87 5.10
N VAL A 34 -4.23 23.92 4.38
CA VAL A 34 -3.40 23.78 3.18
C VAL A 34 -1.99 23.28 3.52
N LEU A 35 -1.40 23.72 4.63
CA LEU A 35 -0.08 23.24 5.07
C LEU A 35 -0.14 21.80 5.63
N GLU A 36 -1.20 21.44 6.35
CA GLU A 36 -1.43 20.08 6.86
C GLU A 36 -1.64 19.07 5.72
N THR A 37 -2.47 19.40 4.73
CA THR A 37 -2.68 18.55 3.54
C THR A 37 -1.40 18.42 2.69
N HIS A 38 -0.60 19.48 2.58
CA HIS A 38 0.69 19.44 1.87
C HIS A 38 1.76 18.61 2.60
N GLN A 39 1.84 18.67 3.94
CA GLN A 39 2.76 17.81 4.69
C GLN A 39 2.34 16.32 4.61
N MET A 40 1.04 16.03 4.73
CA MET A 40 0.50 14.67 4.61
C MET A 40 0.80 14.05 3.23
N THR A 41 0.71 14.83 2.15
CA THR A 41 1.00 14.35 0.79
C THR A 41 2.49 14.06 0.55
N ILE A 42 3.40 14.79 1.18
CA ILE A 42 4.85 14.52 1.06
C ILE A 42 5.23 13.26 1.83
N ALA A 43 4.77 13.11 3.08
CA ALA A 43 5.08 11.95 3.91
C ALA A 43 4.53 10.65 3.30
N THR A 44 3.26 10.65 2.88
CA THR A 44 2.63 9.50 2.20
C THR A 44 3.32 9.17 0.89
N ARG A 45 3.75 10.16 0.10
CA ARG A 45 4.52 9.93 -1.13
C ARG A 45 5.87 9.25 -0.85
N GLN A 46 6.58 9.66 0.20
CA GLN A 46 7.84 9.03 0.59
C GLN A 46 7.64 7.58 1.01
N GLU A 47 6.58 7.32 1.79
CA GLU A 47 6.20 5.98 2.23
C GLU A 47 5.86 5.08 1.04
N VAL A 48 5.00 5.52 0.13
CA VAL A 48 4.62 4.77 -1.09
C VAL A 48 5.84 4.47 -1.97
N LEU A 49 6.73 5.45 -2.18
CA LEU A 49 7.95 5.23 -2.94
C LEU A 49 8.94 4.31 -2.21
N GLY A 50 8.97 4.37 -0.88
CA GLY A 50 9.74 3.47 -0.03
C GLY A 50 9.26 2.02 -0.18
N LEU A 51 7.94 1.80 -0.09
CA LEU A 51 7.29 0.52 -0.35
C LEU A 51 7.59 0.01 -1.75
N TYR A 52 7.41 0.84 -2.77
CA TYR A 52 7.74 0.47 -4.16
C TYR A 52 9.19 -0.02 -4.28
N ARG A 53 10.16 0.73 -3.78
CA ARG A 53 11.59 0.33 -3.81
C ARG A 53 11.85 -0.94 -3.01
N SER A 54 11.14 -1.15 -1.91
CA SER A 54 11.26 -2.35 -1.09
C SER A 54 10.86 -3.61 -1.87
N ILE A 55 9.80 -3.54 -2.70
CA ILE A 55 9.36 -4.66 -3.54
C ILE A 55 10.45 -5.06 -4.53
N PHE A 56 11.11 -4.09 -5.18
CA PHE A 56 12.21 -4.39 -6.10
C PHE A 56 13.45 -4.94 -5.39
N ARG A 57 13.67 -4.59 -4.12
CA ARG A 57 14.72 -5.22 -3.29
C ARG A 57 14.35 -6.65 -2.92
N LEU A 58 13.08 -6.90 -2.61
CA LEU A 58 12.54 -8.24 -2.32
C LEU A 58 12.66 -9.13 -3.56
N ALA A 59 12.18 -8.68 -4.72
CA ALA A 59 12.26 -9.41 -5.98
C ALA A 59 13.70 -9.81 -6.35
N ARG A 60 14.69 -8.94 -6.07
CA ARG A 60 16.11 -9.29 -6.30
C ARG A 60 16.61 -10.43 -5.41
N LYS A 61 16.16 -10.47 -4.16
CA LYS A 61 16.54 -11.51 -3.18
C LYS A 61 15.66 -12.75 -3.26
N TRP A 62 14.56 -12.69 -4.00
CA TRP A 62 13.59 -13.78 -4.11
C TRP A 62 14.21 -15.05 -4.68
N GLN A 63 13.82 -16.19 -4.16
CA GLN A 63 14.20 -17.52 -4.63
C GLN A 63 12.97 -18.41 -4.50
N ALA A 64 12.64 -19.16 -5.53
CA ALA A 64 11.49 -20.05 -5.47
C ALA A 64 11.75 -21.21 -4.51
N VAL A 65 10.72 -21.62 -3.76
CA VAL A 65 10.80 -22.78 -2.85
C VAL A 65 11.10 -24.06 -3.62
N SER A 66 10.72 -24.15 -4.90
CA SER A 66 11.00 -25.30 -5.76
C SER A 66 12.49 -25.50 -6.04
N GLY A 67 13.34 -24.48 -5.81
CA GLY A 67 14.76 -24.50 -6.15
C GLY A 67 15.04 -24.48 -7.65
N GLN A 68 14.00 -24.47 -8.50
CA GLN A 68 14.15 -24.39 -9.95
C GLN A 68 14.43 -22.95 -10.38
N MET A 69 15.37 -22.80 -11.31
CA MET A 69 15.73 -21.48 -11.84
C MET A 69 14.58 -20.86 -12.64
N GLU A 70 13.83 -21.68 -13.39
CA GLU A 70 12.70 -21.25 -14.20
C GLU A 70 11.57 -20.66 -13.35
N ASP A 71 11.21 -21.34 -12.27
CA ASP A 71 10.18 -20.87 -11.33
C ASP A 71 10.64 -19.58 -10.65
N THR A 72 11.90 -19.51 -10.23
CA THR A 72 12.47 -18.30 -9.64
C THR A 72 12.38 -17.11 -10.61
N ILE A 73 12.65 -17.32 -11.90
CA ILE A 73 12.52 -16.27 -12.92
C ILE A 73 11.06 -15.84 -13.11
N LYS A 74 10.13 -16.80 -13.23
CA LYS A 74 8.69 -16.53 -13.40
C LYS A 74 8.11 -15.77 -12.20
N GLU A 75 8.44 -16.21 -10.99
CA GLU A 75 8.00 -15.58 -9.75
C GLU A 75 8.54 -14.15 -9.61
N LYS A 76 9.83 -13.94 -9.91
CA LYS A 76 10.43 -12.59 -9.94
C LYS A 76 9.73 -11.69 -10.95
N GLN A 77 9.49 -12.19 -12.16
CA GLN A 77 8.79 -11.44 -13.19
C GLN A 77 7.36 -11.09 -12.76
N TYR A 78 6.66 -12.03 -12.11
CA TYR A 78 5.33 -11.79 -11.56
C TYR A 78 5.34 -10.64 -10.54
N ILE A 79 6.21 -10.71 -9.52
CA ILE A 79 6.32 -9.66 -8.49
C ILE A 79 6.54 -8.28 -9.13
N LEU A 80 7.45 -8.19 -10.11
CA LEU A 80 7.76 -6.93 -10.77
C LEU A 80 6.61 -6.40 -11.62
N ASN A 81 5.94 -7.27 -12.38
CA ASN A 81 4.84 -6.89 -13.25
C ASN A 81 3.60 -6.49 -12.45
N GLU A 82 3.28 -7.24 -11.40
CA GLU A 82 2.18 -6.94 -10.49
C GLU A 82 2.39 -5.58 -9.82
N ALA A 83 3.57 -5.35 -9.23
CA ALA A 83 3.92 -4.07 -8.61
C ALA A 83 3.81 -2.91 -9.59
N ARG A 84 4.36 -3.05 -10.81
CA ARG A 84 4.23 -2.01 -11.84
C ARG A 84 2.77 -1.72 -12.19
N THR A 85 1.98 -2.78 -12.37
CA THR A 85 0.58 -2.67 -12.79
C THR A 85 -0.27 -1.99 -11.72
N LEU A 86 -0.13 -2.39 -10.45
CA LEU A 86 -0.92 -1.84 -9.35
C LEU A 86 -0.54 -0.40 -9.01
N PHE A 87 0.76 -0.09 -8.96
CA PHE A 87 1.21 1.29 -8.71
C PHE A 87 0.81 2.22 -9.85
N GLN A 88 0.83 1.74 -11.10
CA GLN A 88 0.35 2.51 -12.25
C GLN A 88 -1.17 2.72 -12.21
N LYS A 89 -1.96 1.69 -11.86
CA LYS A 89 -3.42 1.79 -11.68
C LYS A 89 -3.80 2.85 -10.63
N ASN A 90 -2.99 2.96 -9.58
CA ASN A 90 -3.23 3.85 -8.44
C ASN A 90 -2.57 5.24 -8.58
N LYS A 91 -1.96 5.56 -9.73
CA LYS A 91 -1.19 6.80 -9.93
C LYS A 91 -2.00 8.08 -9.69
N ASN A 92 -3.29 8.07 -10.00
CA ASN A 92 -4.17 9.23 -9.92
C ASN A 92 -5.06 9.22 -8.67
N LEU A 93 -4.76 8.38 -7.66
CA LEU A 93 -5.51 8.38 -6.40
C LEU A 93 -5.14 9.61 -5.57
N THR A 94 -6.16 10.40 -5.23
CA THR A 94 -6.03 11.62 -4.41
C THR A 94 -6.57 11.43 -2.99
N ASP A 95 -7.47 10.46 -2.81
CA ASP A 95 -8.10 10.18 -1.52
C ASP A 95 -7.11 9.55 -0.55
N THR A 96 -6.90 10.21 0.60
CA THR A 96 -5.95 9.80 1.63
C THR A 96 -6.31 8.46 2.26
N ASP A 97 -7.61 8.15 2.40
CA ASP A 97 -8.03 6.90 3.05
C ASP A 97 -7.85 5.71 2.11
N LEU A 98 -8.12 5.91 0.81
CA LEU A 98 -7.82 4.89 -0.20
C LEU A 98 -6.32 4.64 -0.33
N ILE A 99 -5.49 5.68 -0.25
CA ILE A 99 -4.02 5.54 -0.27
C ILE A 99 -3.54 4.68 0.91
N LYS A 100 -4.04 4.96 2.13
CA LYS A 100 -3.71 4.14 3.31
C LYS A 100 -4.13 2.68 3.14
N GLN A 101 -5.35 2.45 2.65
CA GLN A 101 -5.83 1.09 2.36
C GLN A 101 -4.95 0.36 1.34
N CYS A 102 -4.45 1.05 0.32
CA CYS A 102 -3.50 0.48 -0.64
C CYS A 102 -2.13 0.18 -0.03
N ILE A 103 -1.65 1.03 0.89
CA ILE A 103 -0.41 0.81 1.65
C ILE A 103 -0.55 -0.43 2.54
N ASP A 104 -1.66 -0.54 3.28
CA ASP A 104 -1.95 -1.68 4.16
C ASP A 104 -2.07 -2.98 3.34
N GLU A 105 -2.76 -2.93 2.21
CA GLU A 105 -2.86 -4.05 1.28
C GLU A 105 -1.49 -4.49 0.75
N CYS A 106 -0.65 -3.53 0.34
CA CYS A 106 0.69 -3.81 -0.17
C CYS A 106 1.58 -4.44 0.90
N THR A 107 1.52 -3.91 2.12
CA THR A 107 2.26 -4.40 3.29
C THR A 107 1.84 -5.83 3.62
N ALA A 108 0.54 -6.09 3.72
CA ALA A 108 -0.01 -7.42 3.98
C ALA A 108 0.39 -8.43 2.88
N ARG A 109 0.45 -8.02 1.61
CA ARG A 109 0.95 -8.89 0.51
C ARG A 109 2.41 -9.25 0.68
N ILE A 110 3.25 -8.28 1.03
CA ILE A 110 4.69 -8.53 1.27
C ILE A 110 4.86 -9.50 2.43
N GLU A 111 4.13 -9.30 3.52
CA GLU A 111 4.18 -10.17 4.70
C GLU A 111 3.76 -11.61 4.37
N ILE A 112 2.67 -11.79 3.63
CA ILE A 112 2.20 -13.11 3.20
C ILE A 112 3.20 -13.78 2.26
N GLY A 113 3.75 -13.01 1.31
CA GLY A 113 4.78 -13.49 0.41
C GLY A 113 6.01 -13.98 1.17
N LEU A 114 6.47 -13.22 2.18
CA LEU A 114 7.59 -13.61 3.03
C LEU A 114 7.27 -14.79 3.95
N HIS A 115 6.06 -14.86 4.49
CA HIS A 115 5.67 -15.91 5.43
C HIS A 115 5.50 -17.27 4.74
N TYR A 116 4.84 -17.29 3.58
CA TYR A 116 4.57 -18.53 2.84
C TYR A 116 5.57 -18.81 1.72
N GLN A 117 6.47 -17.88 1.41
CA GLN A 117 7.43 -17.98 0.30
C GLN A 117 6.74 -18.20 -1.05
N ILE A 118 5.58 -17.57 -1.25
CA ILE A 118 4.80 -17.66 -2.49
C ILE A 118 4.41 -16.24 -2.91
N PRO A 119 4.70 -15.80 -4.15
CA PRO A 119 4.44 -14.43 -4.57
C PRO A 119 2.99 -14.20 -5.01
N TYR A 120 2.25 -15.27 -5.29
CA TYR A 120 0.89 -15.20 -5.80
C TYR A 120 -0.13 -15.01 -4.68
N PRO A 121 -1.25 -14.30 -4.94
CA PRO A 121 -2.35 -14.20 -3.98
C PRO A 121 -2.93 -15.59 -3.70
N ARG A 122 -3.01 -15.95 -2.42
CA ARG A 122 -3.61 -17.23 -2.00
C ARG A 122 -5.13 -17.16 -2.14
N PRO A 123 -5.78 -18.04 -2.93
CA PRO A 123 -7.23 -18.12 -3.00
C PRO A 123 -7.81 -18.38 -1.60
N ILE A 124 -8.90 -17.70 -1.26
CA ILE A 124 -9.61 -17.96 0.00
C ILE A 124 -10.39 -19.25 -0.21
N HIS A 125 -10.00 -20.33 0.48
CA HIS A 125 -10.77 -21.56 0.54
C HIS A 125 -11.99 -21.37 1.45
N LEU A 126 -12.94 -20.54 1.03
CA LEU A 126 -14.24 -20.50 1.67
C LEU A 126 -15.02 -21.70 1.13
N PRO A 127 -15.42 -22.68 1.96
CA PRO A 127 -16.11 -23.86 1.47
C PRO A 127 -17.39 -23.43 0.74
N PRO A 128 -17.60 -23.85 -0.52
CA PRO A 128 -18.85 -23.58 -1.23
C PRO A 128 -20.06 -24.21 -0.53
N MET A 129 -19.83 -25.16 0.38
CA MET A 129 -20.82 -25.95 1.11
C MET A 129 -21.49 -25.22 2.30
N GLY A 130 -21.10 -23.99 2.63
CA GLY A 130 -21.89 -23.12 3.53
C GLY A 130 -23.08 -22.46 2.82
N LEU A 131 -23.21 -22.66 1.51
CA LEU A 131 -24.19 -22.02 0.63
C LEU A 131 -25.32 -23.02 0.35
N THR A 132 -26.51 -22.70 0.85
CA THR A 132 -27.77 -23.28 0.38
C THR A 132 -27.82 -23.27 -1.15
N SER A 133 -28.35 -24.33 -1.76
CA SER A 133 -28.58 -24.50 -3.21
C SER A 133 -28.82 -23.17 -3.95
N ILE A 134 -28.16 -23.05 -5.12
CA ILE A 134 -28.16 -21.94 -6.10
C ILE A 134 -29.57 -21.38 -6.45
N ARG A 135 -30.65 -22.03 -6.00
CA ARG A 135 -32.05 -21.62 -6.16
C ARG A 135 -32.66 -20.84 -4.97
N GLY A 136 -31.86 -20.47 -3.96
CA GLY A 136 -32.36 -19.81 -2.73
C GLY A 136 -32.35 -18.27 -2.75
N ARG A 137 -33.36 -17.64 -2.12
CA ARG A 137 -33.52 -16.18 -1.95
C ARG A 137 -32.43 -15.48 -1.10
N GLY A 138 -31.30 -16.13 -0.82
CA GLY A 138 -30.21 -15.66 0.07
C GLY A 138 -28.90 -15.25 -0.60
N LEU A 139 -28.80 -15.33 -1.93
CA LEU A 139 -27.54 -15.13 -2.67
C LEU A 139 -26.92 -13.73 -2.47
N ARG A 140 -27.73 -12.66 -2.48
CA ARG A 140 -27.23 -11.28 -2.31
C ARG A 140 -26.61 -11.05 -0.93
N SER A 141 -27.22 -11.59 0.13
CA SER A 141 -26.71 -11.47 1.50
C SER A 141 -25.41 -12.25 1.68
N GLN A 142 -25.33 -13.45 1.12
CA GLN A 142 -24.11 -14.27 1.12
C GLN A 142 -22.99 -13.60 0.32
N GLU A 143 -23.27 -13.04 -0.85
CA GLU A 143 -22.27 -12.33 -1.64
C GLU A 143 -21.78 -11.06 -0.95
N LYS A 144 -22.66 -10.33 -0.24
CA LYS A 144 -22.27 -9.20 0.60
C LYS A 144 -21.33 -9.66 1.72
N LEU A 145 -21.67 -10.74 2.43
CA LEU A 145 -20.80 -11.33 3.45
C LEU A 145 -19.45 -11.77 2.87
N ARG A 146 -19.43 -12.31 1.63
CA ARG A 146 -18.19 -12.68 0.93
C ARG A 146 -17.31 -11.46 0.64
N LYS A 147 -17.91 -10.38 0.14
CA LYS A 147 -17.20 -9.11 -0.10
C LYS A 147 -16.63 -8.51 1.19
N LEU A 148 -17.38 -8.59 2.28
CA LEU A 148 -16.96 -8.11 3.61
C LEU A 148 -15.87 -9.00 4.24
N SER A 149 -15.92 -10.31 4.00
CA SER A 149 -14.97 -11.28 4.54
C SER A 149 -13.67 -11.37 3.73
N LYS A 150 -13.51 -10.54 2.68
CA LYS A 150 -12.31 -10.54 1.85
C LYS A 150 -11.14 -9.98 2.66
N PRO A 151 -10.01 -10.72 2.76
CA PRO A 151 -8.86 -10.26 3.51
C PRO A 151 -8.22 -9.06 2.80
N VAL A 152 -7.55 -8.23 3.61
CA VAL A 152 -6.99 -6.93 3.19
C VAL A 152 -6.07 -7.07 1.96
N TYR A 153 -5.22 -8.09 1.94
CA TYR A 153 -4.25 -8.34 0.87
C TYR A 153 -4.88 -8.74 -0.48
N LEU A 154 -6.17 -9.08 -0.53
CA LEU A 154 -6.82 -9.52 -1.78
C LEU A 154 -7.66 -8.43 -2.43
N ARG A 155 -7.79 -7.24 -1.82
CA ARG A 155 -8.76 -6.22 -2.27
C ARG A 155 -8.65 -5.84 -3.74
N SER A 156 -7.44 -5.63 -4.25
CA SER A 156 -7.17 -5.25 -5.66
C SER A 156 -7.16 -6.39 -6.66
N HIS A 157 -7.22 -7.66 -6.23
CA HIS A 157 -7.44 -8.80 -7.12
C HIS A 157 -8.95 -8.99 -7.32
N ASP A 158 -9.45 -8.73 -8.52
CA ASP A 158 -10.81 -9.10 -8.88
C ASP A 158 -10.93 -10.64 -8.92
N ASP A 159 -12.08 -11.19 -8.52
CA ASP A 159 -12.33 -12.62 -8.72
C ASP A 159 -12.30 -12.85 -10.24
N VAL A 160 -11.33 -13.63 -10.71
CA VAL A 160 -11.30 -14.07 -12.11
C VAL A 160 -12.62 -14.82 -12.35
N SER A 161 -13.49 -14.24 -13.18
CA SER A 161 -14.79 -14.80 -13.59
C SER A 161 -14.65 -16.16 -14.27
#